data_AF-A0A2M8W332-F1
#
_entry.id   AF-A0A2M8W332-F1
#
_cell.length_a   1.000
_cell.length_b   1.000
_cell.length_c   1.000
_cell.angle_alpha   90.00
_cell.angle_beta   90.00
_cell.angle_gamma   90.00
#
_symmetry.space_group_name_H-M   'P 1'
#
loop_
_entity.id
_entity.type
_entity.pdbx_description
1 polymer ?
#
loop_
_entity_poly.entity_id
_entity_poly.type
_entity_poly.pdbx_seq_one_letter_code
_entity_poly.pdbx_strand_id
1 'polypeptide(L)'
;MSVYDETIFEIWRMDEKRTYYLMSAAGAGIGYSLATMQPDMSITQSRLLLMSLVCWALSFVFGHKKIVDLKIVVGSFSMMPNQLQAAQNEGPSAQEELRSRSDALSNYMLRRSKLFSNLQYTFLMMAAAFIVFTRLDLVAVFGISA
;
A
#
# COMPACT_ATOMS: atom_id res chain seq x y z
N MET A 1 13.75 23.38 12.14
CA MET A 1 13.16 22.02 12.03
C MET A 1 13.83 21.19 13.10
N SER A 2 13.07 20.52 13.99
CA SER A 2 13.72 19.71 15.02
C SER A 2 14.22 18.40 14.40
N VAL A 3 15.27 17.80 14.97
CA VAL A 3 15.81 16.48 14.52
C VAL A 3 14.71 15.40 14.52
N TYR A 4 13.70 15.56 15.37
CA TYR A 4 12.53 14.70 15.46
C TYR A 4 11.63 14.79 14.23
N ASP A 5 11.37 15.99 13.72
CA ASP A 5 10.53 16.23 12.54
C ASP A 5 11.16 15.64 11.26
N GLU A 6 12.48 15.75 11.15
CA GLU A 6 13.24 15.21 10.01
C GLU A 6 13.23 13.67 10.00
N THR A 7 13.33 13.06 11.18
CA THR A 7 13.24 11.60 11.32
C THR A 7 11.86 11.08 10.92
N ILE A 8 10.80 11.75 11.39
CA ILE A 8 9.41 11.38 11.03
C ILE A 8 9.19 11.52 9.52
N PHE A 9 9.68 12.60 8.92
CA PHE A 9 9.58 12.82 7.49
C PHE A 9 10.25 11.70 6.67
N GLU A 10 11.48 11.30 7.03
CA GLU A 10 12.17 10.20 6.34
C GLU A 10 11.45 8.86 6.52
N ILE A 11 10.85 8.58 7.70
CA ILE A 11 10.03 7.37 7.91
C ILE A 11 8.87 7.33 6.90
N TRP A 12 8.13 8.43 6.74
CA TRP A 12 7.02 8.51 5.80
C TRP A 12 7.48 8.38 4.35
N ARG A 13 8.61 9.00 4.00
CA ARG A 13 9.19 8.91 2.66
C ARG A 13 9.66 7.49 2.32
N MET A 14 10.23 6.78 3.29
CA MET A 14 10.64 5.38 3.12
C MET A 14 9.42 4.46 2.96
N ASP A 15 8.31 4.73 3.66
CA ASP A 15 7.07 3.98 3.49
C ASP A 15 6.40 4.21 2.12
N GLU A 16 6.48 5.43 1.59
CA GLU A 16 6.06 5.75 0.22
C GLU A 16 6.86 4.94 -0.80
N LYS A 17 8.20 5.00 -0.73
CA LYS A 17 9.10 4.25 -1.62
C LYS A 17 8.83 2.75 -1.56
N ARG A 18 8.67 2.19 -0.35
CA ARG A 18 8.34 0.78 -0.15
C ARG A 18 7.05 0.40 -0.88
N THR A 19 6.04 1.26 -0.82
CA THR A 19 4.75 1.02 -1.48
C THR A 19 4.91 1.01 -3.01
N TYR A 20 5.69 1.94 -3.58
CA TYR A 20 6.04 1.95 -5.00
C TYR A 20 6.79 0.69 -5.44
N TYR A 21 7.83 0.29 -4.70
CA TYR A 21 8.60 -0.91 -5.03
C TYR A 21 7.75 -2.17 -4.97
N LEU A 22 6.88 -2.29 -3.96
CA LEU A 22 5.95 -3.41 -3.84
C LEU A 22 5.01 -3.49 -5.04
N MET A 23 4.43 -2.36 -5.45
CA MET A 23 3.55 -2.28 -6.62
C MET A 23 4.31 -2.65 -7.90
N SER A 24 5.51 -2.13 -8.10
CA SER A 24 6.34 -2.44 -9.27
C SER A 24 6.74 -3.92 -9.32
N ALA A 25 7.18 -4.51 -8.20
CA ALA A 25 7.59 -5.90 -8.12
C ALA A 25 6.40 -6.85 -8.38
N ALA A 26 5.24 -6.56 -7.78
CA ALA A 26 4.02 -7.33 -8.01
C ALA A 26 3.58 -7.27 -9.48
N GLY A 27 3.63 -6.08 -10.09
CA GLY A 27 3.30 -5.90 -11.51
C GLY A 27 4.24 -6.69 -12.43
N ALA A 28 5.55 -6.67 -12.15
CA ALA A 28 6.53 -7.45 -12.91
C ALA A 28 6.27 -8.96 -12.80
N GLY A 29 5.99 -9.46 -11.59
CA GLY A 29 5.69 -10.89 -11.37
C GLY A 29 4.45 -11.36 -12.12
N ILE A 30 3.39 -10.55 -12.15
CA ILE A 30 2.17 -10.88 -12.90
C ILE A 30 2.39 -10.77 -14.41
N GLY A 31 3.09 -9.73 -14.87
CA GLY A 31 3.45 -9.59 -16.28
C GLY A 31 4.23 -10.79 -16.80
N TYR A 32 5.21 -11.26 -16.03
CA TYR A 32 5.96 -12.48 -16.33
C TYR A 32 5.08 -13.74 -16.33
N SER A 33 4.20 -13.89 -15.33
CA SER A 33 3.27 -15.02 -15.24
C SER A 33 2.35 -15.09 -16.47
N LEU A 34 1.83 -13.94 -16.93
CA LEU A 34 0.99 -13.83 -18.12
C LEU A 34 1.78 -14.14 -19.41
N ALA A 35 2.99 -13.62 -19.53
CA ALA A 35 3.84 -13.83 -20.72
C ALA A 35 4.25 -15.31 -20.90
N THR A 36 4.25 -16.10 -19.83
CA THR A 36 4.63 -17.51 -19.82
C THR A 36 3.41 -18.44 -19.80
N MET A 37 2.21 -17.93 -20.11
CA MET A 37 1.01 -18.77 -20.17
C MET A 37 0.96 -19.59 -21.44
N GLN A 38 0.60 -20.86 -21.29
CA GLN A 38 0.37 -21.75 -22.41
C GLN A 38 -1.05 -21.51 -22.98
N PRO A 39 -1.23 -21.63 -24.30
CA PRO A 39 -2.51 -21.33 -24.96
C PRO A 39 -3.62 -22.34 -24.66
N ASP A 40 -3.29 -23.54 -24.18
CA ASP A 40 -4.20 -24.64 -23.83
C ASP A 40 -4.74 -24.57 -22.39
N MET A 41 -4.91 -23.35 -21.87
CA MET A 41 -5.40 -23.12 -20.52
C MET A 41 -6.88 -23.53 -20.39
N SER A 42 -7.20 -24.34 -19.37
CA SER A 42 -8.58 -24.73 -19.07
C SER A 42 -9.43 -23.53 -18.62
N ILE A 43 -10.76 -23.66 -18.72
CA ILE A 43 -11.71 -22.64 -18.25
C ILE A 43 -11.51 -22.33 -16.75
N THR A 44 -11.23 -23.36 -15.94
CA THR A 44 -11.00 -23.20 -14.50
C THR A 44 -9.74 -22.39 -14.21
N GLN A 45 -8.62 -22.72 -14.87
CA GLN A 45 -7.37 -21.95 -14.75
C GLN A 45 -7.56 -20.50 -15.22
N SER A 46 -8.33 -20.29 -16.31
CA SER A 46 -8.65 -18.96 -16.82
C SER A 46 -9.42 -18.11 -15.79
N ARG A 47 -10.40 -18.71 -15.08
CA ARG A 47 -11.16 -18.02 -14.03
C ARG A 47 -10.29 -17.68 -12.82
N LEU A 48 -9.44 -18.60 -12.39
CA LEU A 48 -8.49 -18.37 -11.28
C LEU A 48 -7.49 -17.26 -11.63
N LEU A 49 -6.98 -17.26 -12.87
CA LEU A 49 -6.14 -16.17 -13.36
C LEU A 49 -6.87 -14.83 -13.31
N LEU A 50 -8.10 -14.76 -13.82
CA LEU A 50 -8.89 -13.52 -13.81
C LEU A 50 -9.11 -13.02 -12.38
N MET A 51 -9.43 -13.93 -11.44
CA MET A 51 -9.56 -13.58 -10.02
C MET A 51 -8.24 -13.05 -9.43
N SER A 52 -7.11 -13.64 -9.82
CA SER A 52 -5.78 -13.13 -9.44
C SER A 52 -5.54 -11.71 -9.96
N LEU A 53 -5.85 -11.45 -11.23
CA LEU A 53 -5.68 -10.13 -11.83
C LEU A 53 -6.57 -9.08 -11.17
N VAL A 54 -7.82 -9.43 -10.83
CA VAL A 54 -8.72 -8.55 -10.07
C VAL A 54 -8.15 -8.28 -8.67
N CYS A 55 -7.69 -9.30 -7.96
CA CYS A 55 -7.06 -9.12 -6.65
C CYS A 55 -5.82 -8.22 -6.74
N TRP A 56 -4.98 -8.42 -7.75
CA TRP A 56 -3.82 -7.56 -7.97
C TRP A 56 -4.20 -6.11 -8.28
N ALA A 57 -5.18 -5.89 -9.16
CA ALA A 57 -5.67 -4.54 -9.47
C ALA A 57 -6.22 -3.84 -8.22
N LEU A 58 -6.98 -4.56 -7.38
CA LEU A 58 -7.46 -4.04 -6.11
C LEU A 58 -6.31 -3.69 -5.16
N SER A 59 -5.28 -4.55 -5.07
CA SER A 59 -4.06 -4.21 -4.31
C SER A 59 -3.42 -2.91 -4.80
N PHE A 60 -3.34 -2.71 -6.12
CA PHE A 60 -2.82 -1.48 -6.72
C PHE A 60 -3.64 -0.25 -6.32
N VAL A 61 -4.97 -0.36 -6.28
CA VAL A 61 -5.87 0.71 -5.84
C VAL A 61 -5.59 1.07 -4.37
N PHE A 62 -5.44 0.08 -3.48
CA PHE A 62 -5.14 0.35 -2.07
C PHE A 62 -3.73 0.92 -1.87
N GLY A 63 -2.73 0.42 -2.61
CA GLY A 63 -1.38 0.99 -2.63
C GLY A 63 -1.38 2.45 -3.09
N HIS A 64 -2.16 2.79 -4.12
CA HIS A 64 -2.30 4.16 -4.60
C HIS A 64 -3.00 5.06 -3.57
N LYS A 65 -4.08 4.59 -2.94
CA LYS A 65 -4.76 5.33 -1.86
C LYS A 65 -3.82 5.60 -0.69
N LYS A 66 -2.98 4.63 -0.32
CA LYS A 66 -1.93 4.82 0.69
C LYS A 66 -0.94 5.92 0.28
N ILE A 67 -0.44 5.91 -0.95
CA ILE A 67 0.47 6.95 -1.45
C ILE A 67 -0.18 8.34 -1.42
N VAL A 68 -1.45 8.46 -1.78
CA VAL A 68 -2.19 9.74 -1.70
C VAL A 68 -2.25 10.24 -0.26
N ASP A 69 -2.61 9.38 0.69
CA ASP A 69 -2.64 9.75 2.12
C ASP A 69 -1.24 10.15 2.63
N LEU A 70 -0.19 9.42 2.23
CA LEU A 70 1.20 9.76 2.57
C LEU A 70 1.61 11.14 2.05
N LYS A 71 1.23 11.48 0.82
CA LYS A 71 1.50 12.80 0.24
C LYS A 71 0.77 13.92 0.96
N ILE A 72 -0.46 13.68 1.42
CA ILE A 72 -1.21 14.65 2.24
C ILE A 72 -0.48 14.91 3.56
N VAL A 73 0.01 13.86 4.22
CA VAL A 73 0.76 13.97 5.48
C VAL A 73 2.07 14.74 5.27
N VAL A 74 2.87 14.33 4.28
CA VAL A 74 4.13 14.98 3.91
C VAL A 74 3.91 16.46 3.56
N GLY A 75 2.87 16.76 2.77
CA GLY A 75 2.49 18.14 2.44
C GLY A 75 2.08 18.95 3.67
N SER A 76 1.33 18.36 4.59
CA SER A 76 0.89 19.02 5.83
C SER A 76 2.09 19.38 6.73
N PHE A 77 3.07 18.48 6.87
CA PHE A 77 4.29 18.76 7.63
C PHE A 77 5.15 19.87 7.01
N SER A 78 5.14 20.02 5.69
CA SER A 78 5.87 21.12 5.03
C SER A 78 5.29 22.52 5.33
N MET A 79 3.99 22.61 5.61
CA MET A 79 3.30 23.86 5.96
C MET A 79 3.30 24.17 7.46
N MET A 80 3.61 23.16 8.28
CA MET A 80 3.60 23.23 9.74
C MET A 80 4.50 24.33 10.33
N PRO A 81 5.72 24.62 9.81
CA PRO A 81 6.57 25.68 10.35
C PRO A 81 5.93 27.08 10.28
N ASN A 82 5.26 27.39 9.17
CA ASN A 82 4.58 28.68 8.98
C ASN A 82 3.36 28.80 9.91
N GLN A 83 2.62 27.70 10.09
CA GLN A 83 1.48 27.64 11.01
C GLN A 83 1.90 27.72 12.47
N LEU A 84 3.02 27.09 12.84
CA LEU A 84 3.63 27.19 14.17
C LEU A 84 4.05 28.62 14.47
N GLN A 85 4.66 29.33 13.52
CA GLN A 85 5.07 30.71 13.70
C GLN A 85 3.85 31.66 13.83
N ALA A 86 2.79 31.42 13.06
CA ALA A 86 1.53 32.16 13.21
C ALA A 86 0.88 31.91 14.58
N ALA A 87 0.78 30.65 15.00
CA ALA A 87 0.24 30.27 16.30
C ALA A 87 1.11 30.79 17.47
N GLN A 88 2.42 30.93 17.27
CA GLN A 88 3.31 31.55 18.26
C GLN A 88 2.97 33.00 18.54
N ASN A 89 2.56 33.76 17.52
CA ASN A 89 2.17 35.16 17.65
C ASN A 89 0.79 35.33 18.32
N GLU A 90 -0.09 34.33 18.19
CA GLU A 90 -1.45 34.34 18.78
C GLU A 90 -1.48 33.92 20.25
N GLY A 91 -0.42 33.26 20.73
CA GLY A 91 -0.23 32.91 22.14
C GLY A 91 -0.19 31.40 22.41
N PRO A 92 0.04 31.00 23.67
CA PRO A 92 0.26 29.59 24.03
C PRO A 92 -0.94 28.69 23.78
N SER A 93 -2.18 29.19 23.89
CA SER A 93 -3.40 28.43 23.61
C SER A 93 -3.53 28.02 22.15
N ALA A 94 -3.19 28.92 21.21
CA ALA A 94 -3.23 28.65 19.78
C ALA A 94 -2.17 27.61 19.37
N GLN A 95 -1.00 27.62 20.01
CA GLN A 95 0.04 26.60 19.78
C GLN A 95 -0.42 25.22 20.25
N GLU A 96 -1.07 25.13 21.40
CA GLU A 96 -1.55 23.86 21.95
C GLU A 96 -2.71 23.29 21.12
N GLU A 97 -3.61 24.15 20.63
CA GLU A 97 -4.66 23.75 19.69
C GLU A 97 -4.10 23.25 18.36
N LEU A 98 -3.10 23.92 17.79
CA LEU A 98 -2.43 23.50 16.56
C LEU A 98 -1.76 22.12 16.73
N ARG A 99 -1.07 21.91 17.87
CA ARG A 99 -0.44 20.61 18.20
C ARG A 99 -1.48 19.51 18.34
N SER A 100 -2.55 19.76 19.10
CA SER A 100 -3.67 18.83 19.27
C SER A 100 -4.29 18.41 17.92
N ARG A 101 -4.57 19.37 17.03
CA ARG A 101 -5.12 19.11 15.69
C ARG A 101 -4.14 18.32 14.82
N SER A 102 -2.86 18.64 14.89
CA SER A 102 -1.81 17.90 14.19
C SER A 102 -1.71 16.45 14.66
N ASP A 103 -1.70 16.23 15.98
CA ASP A 103 -1.61 14.90 16.55
C ASP A 103 -2.84 14.05 16.21
N ALA A 104 -4.02 14.66 16.23
CA ALA A 104 -5.26 14.00 15.79
C ALA A 104 -5.20 13.60 14.30
N LEU A 105 -4.74 14.51 13.43
CA LEU A 105 -4.58 14.26 12.00
C LEU A 105 -3.54 13.15 11.74
N SER A 106 -2.38 13.22 12.38
CA SER A 106 -1.31 12.24 12.26
C SER A 106 -1.79 10.84 12.68
N ASN A 107 -2.47 10.73 13.83
CA ASN A 107 -3.03 9.48 14.31
C ASN A 107 -4.11 8.91 13.36
N TYR A 108 -4.98 9.76 12.85
CA TYR A 108 -5.99 9.36 11.86
C TYR A 108 -5.35 8.81 10.58
N MET A 109 -4.37 9.53 10.04
CA MET A 109 -3.65 9.13 8.82
C MET A 109 -2.84 7.86 9.03
N LEU A 110 -2.22 7.67 10.20
CA LEU A 110 -1.51 6.44 10.55
C LEU A 110 -2.44 5.22 10.52
N ARG A 111 -3.62 5.32 11.15
CA ARG A 111 -4.62 4.23 11.16
C ARG A 111 -5.09 3.90 9.76
N ARG A 112 -5.37 4.91 8.95
CA ARG A 112 -5.83 4.75 7.57
C ARG A 112 -4.75 4.17 6.65
N SER A 113 -3.50 4.64 6.77
CA SER A 113 -2.34 4.07 6.08
C SER A 113 -2.15 2.59 6.42
N LYS A 114 -2.27 2.22 7.70
CA LYS A 114 -2.20 0.82 8.14
C LYS A 114 -3.31 -0.04 7.54
N LEU A 115 -4.54 0.47 7.50
CA LEU A 115 -5.67 -0.23 6.87
C LEU A 115 -5.39 -0.49 5.39
N PHE A 116 -4.99 0.53 4.63
CA PHE A 116 -4.68 0.37 3.21
C PHE A 116 -3.48 -0.53 2.96
N SER A 117 -2.46 -0.48 3.81
CA SER A 117 -1.34 -1.41 3.74
C SER A 117 -1.79 -2.86 3.96
N ASN A 118 -2.63 -3.11 4.96
CA ASN A 118 -3.15 -4.45 5.24
C ASN A 118 -4.00 -4.97 4.08
N LEU A 119 -4.87 -4.13 3.51
CA LEU A 119 -5.66 -4.50 2.34
C LEU A 119 -4.76 -4.78 1.13
N GLN A 120 -3.78 -3.92 0.85
CA GLN A 120 -2.80 -4.12 -0.23
C GLN A 120 -2.10 -5.48 -0.13
N TYR A 121 -1.61 -5.84 1.06
CA TYR A 121 -0.96 -7.14 1.29
C TYR A 121 -1.95 -8.30 1.18
N THR A 122 -3.14 -8.18 1.76
CA THR A 122 -4.17 -9.23 1.70
C THR A 122 -4.52 -9.57 0.26
N PHE A 123 -4.78 -8.56 -0.56
CA PHE A 123 -5.08 -8.75 -1.97
C PHE A 123 -3.88 -9.29 -2.78
N LEU A 124 -2.64 -8.90 -2.46
CA LEU A 124 -1.45 -9.50 -3.09
C LEU A 124 -1.30 -10.98 -2.76
N MET A 125 -1.49 -11.35 -1.48
CA MET A 125 -1.39 -12.73 -1.04
C MET A 125 -2.48 -13.59 -1.70
N MET A 126 -3.71 -13.09 -1.80
CA MET A 126 -4.77 -13.76 -2.55
C MET A 126 -4.45 -13.90 -4.04
N ALA A 127 -3.95 -12.83 -4.68
CA ALA A 127 -3.54 -12.88 -6.07
C ALA A 127 -2.44 -13.93 -6.32
N ALA A 128 -1.42 -13.96 -5.45
CA ALA A 128 -0.34 -14.94 -5.50
C ALA A 128 -0.87 -16.36 -5.32
N ALA A 129 -1.76 -16.59 -4.33
CA ALA A 129 -2.38 -17.90 -4.11
C ALA A 129 -3.13 -18.38 -5.35
N PHE A 130 -3.97 -17.53 -5.95
CA PHE A 130 -4.69 -17.89 -7.17
C PHE A 130 -3.75 -18.21 -8.34
N ILE A 131 -2.67 -17.45 -8.53
CA ILE A 131 -1.65 -17.75 -9.56
C ILE A 131 -0.99 -19.10 -9.29
N VAL A 132 -0.61 -19.39 -8.05
CA VAL A 132 -0.01 -20.68 -7.69
C VAL A 132 -0.97 -21.83 -8.04
N PHE A 133 -2.25 -21.70 -7.70
CA PHE A 133 -3.26 -22.71 -8.08
C PHE A 133 -3.50 -22.83 -9.57
N THR A 134 -3.19 -21.80 -10.40
CA THR A 134 -3.25 -21.95 -11.86
C THR A 134 -2.13 -22.82 -12.43
N ARG A 135 -0.99 -22.91 -11.74
CA ARG A 135 0.22 -23.60 -12.19
C ARG A 135 0.45 -24.95 -11.52
N LEU A 136 -0.14 -25.17 -10.34
CA LEU A 136 -0.10 -26.47 -9.67
C LEU A 136 -1.17 -27.39 -10.24
N ASP A 137 -0.75 -28.49 -10.85
CA ASP A 137 -1.63 -29.62 -11.04
C ASP A 137 -1.78 -30.35 -9.71
N LEU A 138 -2.81 -29.98 -8.94
CA LEU A 138 -3.07 -30.58 -7.62
C LEU A 138 -3.24 -32.10 -7.72
N VAL A 139 -3.70 -32.61 -8.86
CA VAL A 139 -3.85 -34.06 -9.09
C VAL A 139 -2.48 -34.74 -9.15
N ALA A 140 -1.53 -34.14 -9.87
CA ALA A 140 -0.15 -34.60 -9.91
C ALA A 140 0.59 -34.43 -8.57
N VAL A 141 0.34 -33.32 -7.87
CA VAL A 141 1.01 -33.00 -6.59
C VAL A 141 0.52 -33.87 -5.42
N PHE A 142 -0.78 -34.18 -5.37
CA PHE A 142 -1.34 -35.07 -4.34
C PHE A 142 -1.26 -36.56 -4.71
N GLY A 143 -0.65 -36.90 -5.85
CA GLY A 143 -0.49 -38.29 -6.29
C GLY A 143 -1.80 -39.03 -6.49
N ILE A 144 -2.90 -38.31 -6.74
CA ILE A 144 -4.20 -38.92 -7.05
C ILE A 144 -4.17 -39.25 -8.54
N SER A 145 -3.40 -40.28 -8.90
CA SER A 145 -3.49 -40.91 -10.21
C SER A 145 -4.88 -41.50 -10.36
N ALA A 146 -5.69 -40.94 -11.26
CA ALA A 146 -6.84 -41.64 -11.84
C ALA A 146 -6.34 -42.67 -12.87
#